data_AF-A0A5C8JI68-F1
#
_entry.id   AF-A0A5C8JI68-F1
#
_cell.length_a   1.000
_cell.length_b   1.000
_cell.length_c   1.000
_cell.angle_alpha   90.00
_cell.angle_beta   90.00
_cell.angle_gamma   90.00
#
_symmetry.space_group_name_H-M   'P 1'
#
loop_
_entity.id
_entity.type
_entity.pdbx_description
1 polymer ?
#
loop_
_entity_poly.entity_id
_entity_poly.type
_entity_poly.pdbx_seq_one_letter_code
_entity_poly.pdbx_strand_id
1 'polypeptide(L)' 'MMKIKQYDYVELKNGQKGWVVEIFDDKNFMFEATDDDDLILPTVPFSDIEKNLTNLKNGKLNL' A
#
# COMPACT_ATOMS: atom_id res chain seq x y z
N MET A 1 -11.74 7.13 9.29
CA MET A 1 -11.28 6.07 8.36
C MET A 1 -10.27 6.71 7.43
N MET A 2 -9.06 6.12 7.29
CA MET A 2 -8.03 6.65 6.41
C MET A 2 -8.45 6.42 4.95
N LYS A 3 -8.34 7.45 4.10
CA LYS A 3 -8.67 7.31 2.67
C LYS A 3 -7.43 6.82 1.93
N ILE A 4 -7.43 5.55 1.53
CA ILE A 4 -6.37 4.94 0.73
C ILE A 4 -6.75 5.01 -0.75
N LYS A 5 -5.77 5.18 -1.62
CA LYS A 5 -5.93 5.24 -3.08
C LYS A 5 -4.91 4.33 -3.74
N GLN A 6 -5.17 4.03 -5.02
CA GLN A 6 -4.18 3.41 -5.89
C GLN A 6 -2.90 4.26 -5.92
N TYR A 7 -1.75 3.59 -5.88
CA TYR A 7 -0.40 4.12 -5.77
C TYR A 7 -0.06 4.82 -4.45
N ASP A 8 -0.88 4.65 -3.40
CA ASP A 8 -0.42 4.97 -2.06
C ASP A 8 0.66 3.97 -1.64
N TYR A 9 1.71 4.47 -0.99
CA TYR A 9 2.70 3.68 -0.28
C TYR A 9 2.21 3.42 1.15
N VAL A 10 2.13 2.16 1.55
CA VAL A 10 1.53 1.75 2.83
C VAL A 10 2.42 0.78 3.59
N GLU A 11 2.24 0.75 4.90
CA GLU A 11 2.79 -0.26 5.81
C GLU A 11 1.62 -1.14 6.29
N LEU A 12 1.77 -2.46 6.14
CA LEU A 12 0.84 -3.46 6.66
C LEU A 12 1.13 -3.75 8.13
N LYS A 13 0.16 -4.31 8.84
CA LYS A 13 0.28 -4.72 10.25
C LYS A 13 1.37 -5.74 10.52
N ASN A 14 1.76 -6.52 9.51
CA ASN A 14 2.86 -7.47 9.60
C ASN A 14 4.25 -6.81 9.37
N GLY A 15 4.31 -5.49 9.19
CA GLY A 15 5.53 -4.72 8.97
C GLY A 15 5.98 -4.62 7.51
N GLN A 16 5.34 -5.34 6.58
CA GLN A 16 5.64 -5.22 5.16
C GLN A 16 5.25 -3.83 4.64
N LYS A 17 6.09 -3.28 3.76
CA LYS A 17 5.85 -2.00 3.10
C LYS A 17 5.79 -2.20 1.60
N GLY A 18 4.94 -1.41 0.96
CA GLY A 18 4.65 -1.63 -0.44
C GLY A 18 3.62 -0.68 -1.02
N TRP A 19 3.36 -0.86 -2.31
CA TRP A 19 2.47 -0.03 -3.09
C TRP A 19 1.11 -0.67 -3.24
N VAL A 20 0.07 0.16 -3.19
CA VAL A 20 -1.28 -0.22 -3.63
C VAL A 20 -1.30 -0.19 -5.16
N VAL A 21 -1.33 -1.34 -5.83
CA VAL A 21 -1.28 -1.42 -7.29
C VAL A 21 -2.66 -1.25 -7.93
N GLU A 22 -3.69 -1.88 -7.35
CA GLU A 22 -5.07 -1.85 -7.86
C GLU A 22 -6.06 -2.03 -6.71
N ILE A 23 -7.24 -1.39 -6.81
CA ILE A 23 -8.33 -1.50 -5.84
C ILE A 23 -9.53 -2.12 -6.55
N PHE A 24 -10.06 -3.23 -6.01
CA PHE A 24 -11.13 -3.99 -6.68
C PHE A 24 -12.54 -3.65 -6.16
N ASP A 25 -12.73 -3.59 -4.84
CA ASP A 25 -14.05 -3.59 -4.21
C ASP A 25 -14.15 -2.68 -2.97
N ASP A 26 -13.27 -1.68 -2.87
CA ASP A 26 -13.08 -0.81 -1.69
C ASP A 26 -12.79 -1.56 -0.37
N LYS A 27 -12.57 -2.88 -0.42
CA LYS A 27 -12.25 -3.74 0.74
C LYS A 27 -10.89 -4.39 0.60
N ASN A 28 -10.49 -4.68 -0.63
CA ASN A 28 -9.25 -5.35 -0.96
C ASN A 28 -8.49 -4.58 -2.04
N PHE A 29 -7.19 -4.77 -2.04
CA PHE A 29 -6.28 -4.19 -3.01
C PHE A 29 -5.15 -5.14 -3.33
N MET A 30 -4.57 -4.98 -4.52
CA MET A 30 -3.35 -5.67 -4.91
C MET A 30 -2.14 -4.92 -4.35
N PHE A 31 -1.26 -5.62 -3.66
CA PHE A 31 -0.11 -5.06 -2.95
C PHE A 31 1.19 -5.49 -3.61
N GLU A 32 2.13 -4.56 -3.79
CA GLU A 32 3.49 -4.84 -4.28
C GLU A 32 4.50 -4.53 -3.18
N ALA A 33 5.09 -5.57 -2.59
CA ALA A 33 6.12 -5.41 -1.55
C ALA A 33 7.42 -4.87 -2.15
N THR A 34 8.07 -3.90 -1.50
CA THR A 34 9.32 -3.28 -2.02
C THR A 34 10.56 -4.14 -1.82
N ASP A 35 10.53 -5.04 -0.85
CA ASP A 35 11.69 -5.81 -0.41
C ASP A 35 11.65 -7.27 -0.89
N ASP A 36 10.72 -7.59 -1.81
CA ASP A 36 10.57 -8.92 -2.39
C ASP A 36 11.22 -8.95 -3.79
N ASP A 37 12.29 -9.73 -3.93
CA ASP A 37 13.02 -9.90 -5.19
C ASP A 37 12.19 -10.70 -6.22
N ASP A 38 11.22 -11.49 -5.74
CA ASP A 38 10.21 -12.14 -6.55
C ASP A 38 8.95 -11.26 -6.57
N LEU A 39 8.57 -10.75 -7.75
CA LEU A 39 7.36 -9.93 -7.89
C LEU A 39 6.10 -10.76 -7.64
N ILE A 40 5.70 -10.89 -6.37
CA ILE A 40 4.45 -11.49 -5.93
C ILE A 40 3.48 -10.37 -5.57
N LEU A 41 2.32 -10.35 -6.22
CA LEU A 41 1.28 -9.34 -6.01
C LEU A 41 0.09 -9.93 -5.25
N PRO A 42 0.15 -10.06 -3.91
CA PRO A 42 -0.97 -10.57 -3.14
C PRO A 42 -2.15 -9.60 -3.13
N THR A 43 -3.36 -10.15 -3.01
CA THR A 43 -4.55 -9.38 -2.65
C THR A 43 -4.65 -9.30 -1.13
N VAL A 44 -4.73 -8.09 -0.60
CA VAL A 44 -4.70 -7.78 0.84
C VAL A 44 -5.93 -6.92 1.21
N PRO A 45 -6.56 -7.14 2.37
CA PRO A 45 -7.68 -6.29 2.81
C PRO A 45 -7.19 -4.95 3.36
N PHE A 46 -7.96 -3.87 3.18
CA PHE A 46 -7.66 -2.56 3.77
C PHE A 46 -7.55 -2.59 5.30
N SER A 47 -8.19 -3.57 5.95
CA SER A 47 -8.08 -3.77 7.41
C SER A 47 -6.66 -4.11 7.86
N ASP A 48 -5.80 -4.55 6.96
CA ASP A 48 -4.43 -4.94 7.27
C ASP A 48 -3.43 -3.80 7.11
N ILE A 49 -3.88 -2.64 6.61
CA ILE A 49 -3.06 -1.43 6.59
C ILE A 49 -2.92 -0.88 8.01
N GLU A 50 -1.67 -0.70 8.43
CA GLU A 50 -1.30 -0.05 9.68
C GLU A 50 -1.07 1.45 9.47
N LYS A 51 -0.37 1.85 8.40
CA LYS A 51 -0.10 3.26 8.08
C LYS A 51 -0.12 3.52 6.58
N ASN A 52 -0.59 4.70 6.18
CA ASN A 52 -0.28 5.26 4.86
C ASN A 52 0.97 6.13 5.00
N LEU A 53 2.02 5.74 4.28
CA LEU A 53 3.33 6.38 4.27
C LEU A 53 3.48 7.41 3.14
N THR A 54 2.44 7.58 2.31
CA THR A 54 2.39 8.58 1.25
C THR A 54 2.36 9.98 1.83
N ASN A 55 3.54 10.54 2.10
CA ASN A 55 3.68 11.94 2.48
C ASN A 55 3.57 12.82 1.23
N LEU A 56 2.35 13.21 0.87
CA LEU A 56 2.13 14.29 -0.11
C LEU A 56 2.46 15.65 0.53
N LYS A 57 3.74 15.94 0.82
CA LYS A 57 4.21 17.32 0.90
C LYS A 57 4.70 17.71 -0.50
N ASN A 58 3.87 18.45 -1.22
CA ASN A 58 4.18 19.00 -2.55
C ASN A 58 4.40 17.95 -3.66
N GLY A 59 3.70 16.81 -3.63
CA GLY A 59 3.70 15.84 -4.73
C GLY A 59 5.04 15.13 -4.96
N LYS A 60 5.97 15.19 -3.99
CA LYS A 60 7.21 14.41 -4.02
C LYS A 60 7.19 13.36 -2.93
N LEU A 61 7.37 12.12 -3.36
CA LEU A 61 7.65 10.99 -2.51
C LEU A 61 9.06 11.21 -1.91
N ASN A 62 9.14 11.47 -0.61
CA ASN A 62 10.42 11.43 0.10
C ASN A 62 10.66 9.97 0.52
N LEU A 63 11.32 9.21 -0.34
CA LEU A 63 11.96 7.93 0.01
C LEU A 63 13.32 8.20 0.66
#